data_AF-A0A8T4R2M8-F1
#
_entry.id   AF-A0A8T4R2M8-F1
#
_cell.length_a   1.000
_cell.length_b   1.000
_cell.length_c   1.000
_cell.angle_alpha   90.00
_cell.angle_beta   90.00
_cell.angle_gamma   90.00
#
_symmetry.space_group_name_H-M   'P 1'
#
loop_
_entity.id
_entity.type
_entity.pdbx_description
1 polymer ?
#
loop_
_entity_poly.entity_id
_entity_poly.type
_entity_poly.pdbx_seq_one_letter_code
_entity_poly.pdbx_strand_id
1 'polypeptide(L)'
;MHTLTFIDLEARVLDEPEKEKAIKLIIAEADKRTEQMRSITLHTNKGDIVDGAEIFVIAQGIDDTLNSYSPKPFEFEGVLTTVDVMNQLAQLDPAFYDYPFLNGKNLLAAVEIKEIEVINNRENLSTDNNLIYLKKRILGCYDEIENYLKKATELFDKFTDSLDEEGKELMKTYRTRIKSSLAQMYRRKAFFTLRSTPTPEEATQLENLAEILKLTRISVDLHREIFQNEIFLDDYEAAGTLANLANALKMYGAQDGMKGLKYYEEAKKICGPHPFIEEGIAVYKILSSSDDNSYMGLLH
;
A
#
# COMPACT_ATOMS: atom_id res chain seq x y z
N MET A 1 25.52 -6.38 0.55
CA MET A 1 24.57 -5.27 0.67
C MET A 1 25.30 -3.99 0.35
N HIS A 2 24.62 -3.03 -0.28
CA HIS A 2 25.15 -1.69 -0.54
C HIS A 2 24.18 -0.61 -0.06
N THR A 3 24.63 0.64 -0.06
CA THR A 3 23.85 1.80 0.39
C THR A 3 23.62 2.77 -0.76
N LEU A 4 22.35 3.14 -0.99
CA LEU A 4 21.98 4.27 -1.82
C LEU A 4 21.75 5.50 -0.92
N THR A 5 22.26 6.66 -1.33
CA THR A 5 22.06 7.92 -0.60
C THR A 5 21.15 8.84 -1.40
N PHE A 6 20.03 9.22 -0.79
CA PHE A 6 19.02 10.13 -1.35
C PHE A 6 18.93 11.40 -0.52
N ILE A 7 19.69 12.44 -0.88
CA ILE A 7 19.66 13.76 -0.22
C ILE A 7 19.98 13.70 1.28
N ASP A 8 18.98 13.41 2.11
CA ASP A 8 19.00 13.29 3.58
C ASP A 8 18.53 11.91 4.08
N LEU A 9 18.36 10.93 3.18
CA LEU A 9 18.00 9.54 3.48
C LEU A 9 19.05 8.57 2.95
N GLU A 10 19.19 7.43 3.63
CA GLU A 10 20.00 6.31 3.18
C GLU A 10 19.11 5.07 3.04
N ALA A 11 19.31 4.30 1.98
CA ALA A 11 18.63 3.03 1.74
C ALA A 11 19.66 1.92 1.72
N ARG A 12 19.48 0.92 2.59
CA ARG A 12 20.28 -0.32 2.57
C ARG A 12 19.62 -1.29 1.60
N VAL A 13 20.36 -1.75 0.60
CA VAL A 13 19.85 -2.58 -0.49
C VAL A 13 20.64 -3.89 -0.56
N LEU A 14 19.94 -5.01 -0.71
CA LEU A 14 20.58 -6.30 -0.87
C LEU A 14 21.39 -6.38 -2.18
N ASP A 15 22.55 -7.03 -2.12
CA ASP A 15 23.25 -7.44 -3.34
C ASP A 15 22.65 -8.76 -3.87
N GLU A 16 22.89 -9.10 -5.14
CA GLU A 16 22.31 -10.29 -5.78
C GLU A 16 22.42 -11.60 -4.96
N PRO A 17 23.57 -11.96 -4.35
CA PRO A 17 23.65 -13.18 -3.54
C PRO A 17 22.76 -13.15 -2.29
N GLU A 18 22.59 -12.00 -1.66
CA GLU A 18 21.72 -11.84 -0.48
C GLU A 18 20.25 -11.81 -0.90
N LYS A 19 19.94 -11.14 -2.02
CA LYS A 19 18.60 -11.13 -2.62
C LYS A 19 18.14 -12.55 -2.93
N GLU A 20 18.97 -13.37 -3.56
CA GLU A 20 18.65 -14.78 -3.81
C GLU A 20 18.37 -15.56 -2.51
N LYS A 21 19.16 -15.32 -1.45
CA LYS A 21 18.94 -15.97 -0.14
C LYS A 21 17.62 -15.53 0.49
N ALA A 22 17.33 -14.23 0.49
CA ALA A 22 16.09 -13.68 1.02
C ALA A 22 14.86 -14.26 0.29
N ILE A 23 14.91 -14.30 -1.05
CA ILE A 23 13.85 -14.89 -1.87
C ILE A 23 13.66 -16.38 -1.56
N LYS A 24 14.75 -17.15 -1.43
CA LYS A 24 14.68 -18.57 -1.06
C LYS A 24 14.02 -18.79 0.31
N LEU A 25 14.31 -17.94 1.30
CA LEU A 25 13.69 -18.01 2.63
C LEU A 25 12.17 -17.78 2.55
N ILE A 26 11.75 -16.75 1.81
CA ILE A 26 10.33 -16.42 1.61
C ILE A 26 9.61 -17.57 0.89
N ILE A 27 10.18 -18.07 -0.20
CA ILE A 27 9.60 -19.18 -0.98
C ILE A 27 9.50 -20.45 -0.12
N ALA A 28 10.53 -20.78 0.65
CA ALA A 28 10.53 -21.99 1.47
C ALA A 28 9.41 -21.99 2.52
N GLU A 29 9.14 -20.85 3.18
CA GLU A 29 8.01 -20.74 4.11
C GLU A 29 6.67 -20.81 3.36
N ALA A 30 6.53 -20.11 2.22
CA ALA A 30 5.31 -20.14 1.42
C ALA A 30 5.00 -21.55 0.86
N ASP A 31 5.99 -22.29 0.36
CA ASP A 31 5.85 -23.64 -0.16
C ASP A 31 5.39 -24.62 0.93
N LYS A 32 6.01 -24.52 2.12
CA LYS A 32 5.65 -25.34 3.28
C LYS A 32 4.18 -25.15 3.65
N ARG A 33 3.69 -23.91 3.61
CA ARG A 33 2.29 -23.58 3.90
C ARG A 33 1.37 -24.01 2.76
N THR A 34 1.77 -23.78 1.52
CA THR A 34 0.98 -24.13 0.32
C THR A 34 0.69 -25.63 0.27
N GLU A 35 1.66 -26.50 0.61
CA GLU A 35 1.42 -27.95 0.68
C GLU A 35 0.36 -28.32 1.73
N GLN A 36 0.32 -27.62 2.86
CA GLN A 36 -0.72 -27.80 3.89
C GLN A 36 -2.11 -27.36 3.39
N MET A 37 -2.15 -26.39 2.48
CA MET A 37 -3.40 -25.85 1.92
C MET A 37 -4.06 -26.77 0.87
N ARG A 38 -3.30 -27.64 0.19
CA ARG A 38 -3.80 -28.53 -0.89
C ARG A 38 -4.86 -29.54 -0.46
N SER A 39 -5.01 -29.77 0.84
CA SER A 39 -6.06 -30.63 1.40
C SER A 39 -7.23 -29.86 1.99
N ILE A 40 -7.21 -28.52 1.91
CA ILE A 40 -8.23 -27.67 2.53
C ILE A 40 -9.27 -27.31 1.48
N THR A 41 -10.50 -27.73 1.74
CA THR A 41 -11.68 -27.31 0.98
C THR A 41 -12.34 -26.12 1.67
N LEU A 42 -12.55 -25.04 0.93
CA LEU A 42 -13.17 -23.81 1.39
C LEU A 42 -14.46 -23.54 0.62
N HIS A 43 -15.27 -22.62 1.15
CA HIS A 43 -16.55 -22.26 0.55
C HIS A 43 -16.68 -20.76 0.34
N THR A 44 -17.12 -20.34 -0.84
CA THR A 44 -17.53 -18.95 -1.07
C THR A 44 -18.87 -18.68 -0.38
N ASN A 45 -19.20 -17.40 -0.22
CA ASN A 45 -20.53 -16.97 0.23
C ASN A 45 -21.68 -17.41 -0.70
N LYS A 46 -21.37 -17.76 -1.96
CA LYS A 46 -22.31 -18.31 -2.95
C LYS A 46 -22.42 -19.83 -2.89
N GLY A 47 -21.63 -20.48 -2.05
CA GLY A 47 -21.61 -21.93 -1.87
C GLY A 47 -20.67 -22.67 -2.84
N ASP A 48 -19.89 -21.95 -3.64
CA ASP A 48 -18.89 -22.57 -4.51
C ASP A 48 -17.76 -23.15 -3.67
N ILE A 49 -17.20 -24.26 -4.15
CA ILE A 49 -16.08 -24.94 -3.51
C ILE A 49 -14.77 -24.42 -4.11
N VAL A 50 -13.82 -24.05 -3.27
CA VAL A 50 -12.51 -23.55 -3.67
C VAL A 50 -11.41 -24.30 -2.94
N ASP A 51 -10.33 -24.64 -3.66
CA ASP A 51 -9.13 -25.23 -3.07
C ASP A 51 -8.30 -24.17 -2.32
N GLY A 52 -7.79 -24.53 -1.14
CA GLY A 52 -7.00 -23.63 -0.30
C GLY A 52 -5.71 -23.14 -0.96
N ALA A 53 -4.99 -23.99 -1.69
CA ALA A 53 -3.78 -23.59 -2.39
C ALA A 53 -4.12 -22.72 -3.62
N GLU A 54 -5.20 -23.04 -4.33
CA GLU A 54 -5.69 -22.24 -5.45
C GLU A 54 -6.04 -20.81 -5.02
N ILE A 55 -6.81 -20.63 -3.94
CA ILE A 55 -7.18 -19.28 -3.49
C ILE A 55 -5.97 -18.48 -3.01
N PHE A 56 -4.99 -19.13 -2.38
CA PHE A 56 -3.75 -18.49 -1.96
C PHE A 56 -2.94 -17.98 -3.17
N VAL A 57 -2.79 -18.81 -4.21
CA VAL A 57 -2.13 -18.41 -5.46
C VAL A 57 -2.89 -17.27 -6.16
N ILE A 58 -4.22 -17.33 -6.20
CA ILE A 58 -5.05 -16.24 -6.71
C ILE A 58 -4.76 -14.95 -5.93
N ALA A 59 -4.74 -15.02 -4.59
CA ALA A 59 -4.48 -13.86 -3.74
C ALA A 59 -3.08 -13.28 -3.97
N GLN A 60 -2.06 -14.10 -4.24
CA GLN A 60 -0.72 -13.63 -4.59
C GLN A 60 -0.70 -12.89 -5.94
N GLY A 61 -1.49 -13.34 -6.91
CA GLY A 61 -1.53 -12.81 -8.28
C GLY A 61 -2.52 -11.67 -8.54
N ILE A 62 -3.33 -11.25 -7.56
CA ILE A 62 -4.33 -10.17 -7.77
C ILE A 62 -3.65 -8.87 -8.22
N ASP A 63 -2.55 -8.47 -7.58
CA ASP A 63 -1.84 -7.24 -7.93
C ASP A 63 -1.30 -7.27 -9.36
N ASP A 64 -0.71 -8.40 -9.78
CA ASP A 64 -0.26 -8.61 -11.17
C ASP A 64 -1.45 -8.59 -12.15
N THR A 65 -2.62 -9.08 -11.75
CA THR A 65 -3.83 -9.13 -12.58
C THR A 65 -4.53 -7.78 -12.69
N LEU A 66 -4.45 -6.94 -11.65
CA LEU A 66 -4.95 -5.57 -11.65
C LEU A 66 -4.05 -4.63 -12.46
N ASN A 67 -2.73 -4.88 -12.45
CA ASN A 67 -1.74 -4.08 -13.18
C ASN A 67 -1.48 -4.58 -14.61
N SER A 68 -1.77 -5.84 -14.92
CA SER A 68 -1.77 -6.36 -16.29
C SER A 68 -3.09 -6.01 -16.99
N TYR A 69 -3.03 -5.78 -18.30
CA TYR A 69 -4.20 -5.64 -19.16
C TYR A 69 -4.96 -6.98 -19.29
N SER A 70 -5.36 -7.58 -18.17
CA SER A 70 -6.28 -8.71 -18.17
C SER A 70 -7.58 -8.26 -18.85
N PRO A 71 -8.14 -9.05 -19.79
CA PRO A 71 -9.35 -8.69 -20.50
C PRO A 71 -10.58 -8.53 -19.58
N LYS A 72 -10.48 -8.97 -18.31
CA LYS A 72 -11.40 -8.61 -17.23
C LYS A 72 -10.60 -8.30 -15.97
N PRO A 73 -10.52 -7.04 -15.51
CA PRO A 73 -9.91 -6.73 -14.22
C PRO A 73 -10.70 -7.44 -13.11
N PHE A 74 -10.02 -7.82 -12.02
CA PHE A 74 -10.73 -8.28 -10.82
C PHE A 74 -11.68 -7.16 -10.37
N GLU A 75 -12.97 -7.47 -10.35
CA GLU A 75 -13.96 -6.55 -9.83
C GLU A 75 -13.83 -6.45 -8.31
N PHE A 76 -14.20 -5.30 -7.75
CA PHE A 76 -14.15 -5.04 -6.31
C PHE A 76 -14.79 -6.17 -5.49
N GLU A 77 -15.95 -6.67 -5.91
CA GLU A 77 -16.65 -7.81 -5.27
C GLU A 77 -15.90 -9.14 -5.38
N GLY A 78 -15.13 -9.33 -6.46
CA GLY A 78 -14.26 -10.49 -6.62
C GLY A 78 -13.15 -10.49 -5.57
N VAL A 79 -12.53 -9.33 -5.33
CA VAL A 79 -11.51 -9.19 -4.28
C VAL A 79 -12.11 -9.41 -2.90
N LEU A 80 -13.30 -8.87 -2.61
CA LEU A 80 -13.99 -9.13 -1.34
C LEU A 80 -14.25 -10.62 -1.12
N THR A 81 -14.69 -11.33 -2.17
CA THR A 81 -14.89 -12.78 -2.11
C THR A 81 -13.58 -13.51 -1.82
N THR A 82 -12.47 -13.12 -2.48
CA THR A 82 -11.15 -13.70 -2.20
C THR A 82 -10.72 -13.45 -0.75
N VAL A 83 -10.91 -12.24 -0.22
CA VAL A 83 -10.59 -11.89 1.17
C VAL A 83 -11.39 -12.74 2.16
N ASP A 84 -12.70 -12.91 1.92
CA ASP A 84 -13.58 -13.72 2.76
C ASP A 84 -13.13 -15.20 2.80
N VAL A 85 -12.74 -15.75 1.65
CA VAL A 85 -12.23 -17.14 1.57
C VAL A 85 -10.84 -17.26 2.20
N MET A 86 -9.95 -16.29 1.96
CA MET A 86 -8.63 -16.23 2.61
C MET A 86 -8.72 -16.11 4.14
N ASN A 87 -9.76 -15.44 4.66
CA ASN A 87 -10.00 -15.40 6.10
C ASN A 87 -10.34 -16.78 6.68
N GLN A 88 -10.92 -17.69 5.91
CA GLN A 88 -11.12 -19.07 6.34
C GLN A 88 -9.77 -19.81 6.47
N LEU A 89 -8.83 -19.59 5.53
CA LEU A 89 -7.47 -20.10 5.66
C LEU A 89 -6.77 -19.54 6.90
N ALA A 90 -6.90 -18.24 7.13
CA ALA A 90 -6.32 -17.59 8.31
C ALA A 90 -6.90 -18.12 9.64
N GLN A 91 -8.12 -18.66 9.65
CA GLN A 91 -8.68 -19.32 10.84
C GLN A 91 -8.07 -20.71 11.07
N LEU A 92 -7.76 -21.43 10.00
CA LEU A 92 -7.15 -22.77 10.06
C LEU A 92 -5.66 -22.72 10.38
N ASP A 93 -4.96 -21.69 9.90
CA ASP A 93 -3.55 -21.42 10.17
C ASP A 93 -3.32 -19.94 10.54
N PRO A 94 -3.65 -19.56 11.79
CA PRO A 94 -3.61 -18.16 12.24
C PRO A 94 -2.20 -17.61 12.46
N ALA A 95 -1.17 -18.44 12.33
CA ALA A 95 0.22 -18.04 12.54
C ALA A 95 0.87 -17.48 11.27
N PHE A 96 0.30 -17.77 10.08
CA PHE A 96 0.93 -17.38 8.83
C PHE A 96 0.63 -15.92 8.49
N TYR A 97 1.67 -15.08 8.52
CA TYR A 97 1.59 -13.64 8.30
C TYR A 97 1.13 -13.25 6.90
N ASP A 98 1.27 -14.15 5.93
CA ASP A 98 1.03 -13.81 4.53
C ASP A 98 -0.46 -13.69 4.21
N TYR A 99 -1.33 -14.43 4.91
CA TYR A 99 -2.77 -14.29 4.72
C TYR A 99 -3.28 -12.86 5.02
N PRO A 100 -3.05 -12.28 6.22
CA PRO A 100 -3.47 -10.91 6.46
C PRO A 100 -2.68 -9.92 5.60
N PHE A 101 -1.41 -10.17 5.25
CA PHE A 101 -0.68 -9.27 4.36
C PHE A 101 -1.34 -9.20 2.97
N LEU A 102 -1.61 -10.34 2.35
CA LEU A 102 -2.26 -10.43 1.04
C LEU A 102 -3.68 -9.87 1.08
N ASN A 103 -4.46 -10.12 2.13
CA ASN A 103 -5.79 -9.52 2.29
C ASN A 103 -5.72 -8.00 2.34
N GLY A 104 -4.82 -7.43 3.15
CA GLY A 104 -4.62 -5.99 3.23
C GLY A 104 -4.15 -5.39 1.90
N LYS A 105 -3.17 -6.03 1.25
CA LYS A 105 -2.61 -5.60 -0.04
C LYS A 105 -3.67 -5.63 -1.15
N ASN A 106 -4.42 -6.71 -1.28
CA ASN A 106 -5.42 -6.88 -2.33
C ASN A 106 -6.60 -5.94 -2.15
N LEU A 107 -7.07 -5.74 -0.91
CA LEU A 107 -8.08 -4.72 -0.62
C LEU A 107 -7.58 -3.32 -0.96
N LEU A 108 -6.32 -3.00 -0.64
CA LEU A 108 -5.72 -1.70 -0.96
C LEU A 108 -5.72 -1.42 -2.48
N ALA A 109 -5.39 -2.43 -3.29
CA ALA A 109 -5.44 -2.33 -4.75
C ALA A 109 -6.88 -2.24 -5.28
N ALA A 110 -7.84 -2.93 -4.65
CA ALA A 110 -9.24 -2.88 -5.05
C ALA A 110 -9.90 -1.52 -4.73
N VAL A 111 -9.62 -0.94 -3.56
CA VAL A 111 -10.14 0.40 -3.21
C VAL A 111 -9.57 1.46 -4.13
N GLU A 112 -8.30 1.35 -4.54
CA GLU A 112 -7.66 2.29 -5.47
C GLU A 112 -8.49 2.54 -6.73
N ILE A 113 -8.97 1.47 -7.34
CA ILE A 113 -9.77 1.54 -8.57
C ILE A 113 -11.12 2.19 -8.29
N LYS A 114 -11.73 1.91 -7.13
CA LYS A 114 -13.04 2.42 -6.74
C LYS A 114 -13.04 3.84 -6.18
N GLU A 115 -11.91 4.32 -5.65
CA GLU A 115 -11.76 5.69 -5.18
C GLU A 115 -12.08 6.70 -6.31
N ILE A 116 -11.63 6.42 -7.54
CA ILE A 116 -11.81 7.29 -8.71
C ILE A 116 -13.29 7.52 -9.01
N GLU A 117 -14.11 6.49 -8.88
CA GLU A 117 -15.57 6.56 -9.09
C GLU A 117 -16.21 7.57 -8.14
N VAL A 118 -15.84 7.55 -6.86
CA VAL A 118 -16.34 8.48 -5.85
C VAL A 118 -15.78 9.89 -6.05
N ILE A 119 -14.48 10.02 -6.32
CA ILE A 119 -13.81 11.32 -6.49
C ILE A 119 -14.38 12.09 -7.69
N ASN A 120 -14.62 11.40 -8.81
CA ASN A 120 -15.09 12.01 -10.05
C ASN A 120 -16.57 12.42 -10.02
N ASN A 121 -17.36 11.87 -9.10
CA ASN A 121 -18.79 12.16 -8.96
C ASN A 121 -19.12 12.81 -7.61
N ARG A 122 -18.11 13.34 -6.90
CA ARG A 122 -18.22 13.81 -5.51
C ARG A 122 -19.29 14.87 -5.30
N GLU A 123 -19.60 15.67 -6.32
CA GLU A 123 -20.67 16.67 -6.31
C GLU A 123 -22.07 16.06 -6.10
N ASN A 124 -22.26 14.78 -6.46
CA ASN A 124 -23.52 14.05 -6.32
C ASN A 124 -23.63 13.30 -4.98
N LEU A 125 -22.61 13.35 -4.10
CA LEU A 125 -22.59 12.63 -2.82
C LEU A 125 -23.68 13.06 -1.83
N SER A 126 -24.36 14.18 -2.06
CA SER A 126 -25.51 14.59 -1.23
C SER A 126 -26.84 13.97 -1.66
N THR A 127 -26.90 13.44 -2.89
CA THR A 127 -28.15 13.00 -3.53
C THR A 127 -28.11 11.56 -4.04
N ASP A 128 -26.93 11.01 -4.33
CA ASP A 128 -26.78 9.64 -4.83
C ASP A 128 -26.49 8.66 -3.68
N ASN A 129 -27.51 7.88 -3.31
CA ASN A 129 -27.40 6.85 -2.26
C ASN A 129 -26.36 5.77 -2.56
N ASN A 130 -26.15 5.42 -3.83
CA ASN A 130 -25.15 4.42 -4.21
C ASN A 130 -23.74 4.97 -3.98
N LEU A 131 -23.52 6.23 -4.34
CA LEU A 131 -22.24 6.90 -4.15
C LEU A 131 -21.91 7.11 -2.66
N ILE A 132 -22.91 7.48 -1.84
CA ILE A 132 -22.80 7.56 -0.38
C ILE A 132 -22.41 6.19 0.19
N TYR A 133 -23.10 5.13 -0.24
CA TYR A 133 -22.81 3.76 0.20
C TYR A 133 -21.39 3.34 -0.20
N LEU A 134 -20.98 3.59 -1.44
CA LEU A 134 -19.64 3.26 -1.93
C LEU A 134 -18.55 4.00 -1.14
N LYS A 135 -18.71 5.31 -0.89
CA LYS A 135 -17.78 6.08 -0.05
C LYS A 135 -17.65 5.46 1.33
N LYS A 136 -18.78 5.12 1.98
CA LYS A 136 -18.78 4.46 3.30
C LYS A 136 -18.09 3.10 3.25
N ARG A 137 -18.32 2.30 2.20
CA ARG A 137 -17.68 0.99 2.02
C ARG A 137 -16.16 1.12 1.88
N ILE A 138 -15.68 2.06 1.06
CA ILE A 138 -14.24 2.33 0.88
C ILE A 138 -13.59 2.75 2.20
N LEU A 139 -14.23 3.65 2.96
CA LEU A 139 -13.72 4.04 4.28
C LEU A 139 -13.65 2.86 5.24
N GLY A 140 -14.66 1.99 5.26
CA GLY A 140 -14.63 0.74 6.03
C GLY A 140 -13.52 -0.22 5.57
N CYS A 141 -13.27 -0.32 4.26
CA CYS A 141 -12.15 -1.12 3.74
C CYS A 141 -10.81 -0.61 4.26
N TYR A 142 -10.58 0.70 4.39
CA TYR A 142 -9.32 1.18 4.97
C TYR A 142 -9.12 0.74 6.42
N ASP A 143 -10.19 0.69 7.22
CA ASP A 143 -10.11 0.19 8.60
C ASP A 143 -9.80 -1.32 8.61
N GLU A 144 -10.39 -2.09 7.69
CA GLU A 144 -10.04 -3.51 7.49
C GLU A 144 -8.57 -3.69 7.06
N ILE A 145 -8.11 -2.93 6.07
CA ILE A 145 -6.73 -2.96 5.56
C ILE A 145 -5.74 -2.65 6.70
N GLU A 146 -6.01 -1.61 7.50
CA GLU A 146 -5.17 -1.27 8.64
C GLU A 146 -5.04 -2.43 9.63
N ASN A 147 -6.15 -3.07 9.98
CA ASN A 147 -6.16 -4.22 10.88
C ASN A 147 -5.38 -5.40 10.29
N TYR A 148 -5.57 -5.70 9.00
CA TYR A 148 -4.85 -6.77 8.31
C TYR A 148 -3.33 -6.50 8.29
N LEU A 149 -2.89 -5.31 7.90
CA LEU A 149 -1.46 -5.00 7.79
C LEU A 149 -0.77 -4.92 9.15
N LYS A 150 -1.45 -4.43 10.19
CA LYS A 150 -0.97 -4.51 11.58
C LYS A 150 -0.84 -5.96 12.02
N LYS A 151 -1.84 -6.80 11.72
CA LYS A 151 -1.81 -8.21 12.06
C LYS A 151 -0.69 -8.97 11.34
N ALA A 152 -0.49 -8.68 10.06
CA ALA A 152 0.61 -9.21 9.28
C ALA A 152 1.96 -8.86 9.91
N THR A 153 2.14 -7.60 10.32
CA THR A 153 3.36 -7.14 11.01
C THR A 153 3.59 -7.93 12.30
N GLU A 154 2.58 -8.07 13.16
CA GLU A 154 2.72 -8.83 14.41
C GLU A 154 3.11 -10.30 14.20
N LEU A 155 2.50 -10.96 13.21
CA LEU A 155 2.77 -12.38 12.90
C LEU A 155 4.14 -12.53 12.24
N PHE A 156 4.50 -11.59 11.38
CA PHE A 156 5.78 -11.56 10.70
C PHE A 156 6.92 -11.40 11.70
N ASP A 157 6.77 -10.49 12.67
CA ASP A 157 7.76 -10.27 13.72
C ASP A 157 8.02 -11.56 14.51
N LYS A 158 6.95 -12.27 14.91
CA LYS A 158 7.06 -13.58 15.57
C LYS A 158 7.73 -14.64 14.71
N PHE A 159 7.45 -14.66 13.41
CA PHE A 159 8.15 -15.55 12.49
C PHE A 159 9.64 -15.22 12.45
N THR A 160 10.00 -13.95 12.31
CA THR A 160 11.41 -13.53 12.26
C THR A 160 12.16 -13.79 13.56
N ASP A 161 11.49 -13.72 14.72
CA ASP A 161 12.10 -14.05 16.02
C ASP A 161 12.58 -15.51 16.10
N SER A 162 12.04 -16.41 15.27
CA SER A 162 12.45 -17.81 15.20
C SER A 162 13.65 -18.08 14.28
N LEU A 163 14.07 -17.09 13.48
CA LEU A 163 15.20 -17.21 12.56
C LEU A 163 16.53 -16.91 13.27
N ASP A 164 17.64 -17.28 12.62
CA ASP A 164 18.96 -16.80 13.01
C ASP A 164 19.16 -15.32 12.63
N GLU A 165 20.27 -14.73 13.06
CA GLU A 165 20.54 -13.30 12.85
C GLU A 165 20.67 -12.93 11.36
N GLU A 166 21.24 -13.82 10.53
CA GLU A 166 21.28 -13.61 9.07
C GLU A 166 19.87 -13.63 8.48
N GLY A 167 19.05 -14.62 8.84
CA GLY A 167 17.66 -14.72 8.40
C GLY A 167 16.82 -13.53 8.83
N LYS A 168 16.96 -13.07 10.09
CA LYS A 168 16.30 -11.85 10.58
C LYS A 168 16.65 -10.62 9.75
N GLU A 169 17.94 -10.43 9.45
CA GLU A 169 18.39 -9.28 8.66
C GLU A 169 17.87 -9.34 7.22
N LEU A 170 17.97 -10.51 6.56
CA LEU A 170 17.45 -10.70 5.20
C LEU A 170 15.94 -10.48 5.13
N MET A 171 15.19 -10.94 6.13
CA MET A 171 13.74 -10.82 6.19
C MET A 171 13.25 -9.38 6.43
N LYS A 172 14.12 -8.42 6.77
CA LYS A 172 13.76 -7.00 6.74
C LYS A 172 13.25 -6.54 5.38
N THR A 173 13.67 -7.17 4.28
CA THR A 173 13.10 -6.91 2.94
C THR A 173 11.62 -7.19 2.85
N TYR A 174 11.14 -8.26 3.46
CA TYR A 174 9.70 -8.54 3.50
C TYR A 174 8.96 -7.57 4.42
N ARG A 175 9.58 -7.21 5.57
CA ARG A 175 9.06 -6.20 6.48
C ARG A 175 8.89 -4.84 5.80
N THR A 176 9.85 -4.43 4.95
CA THR A 176 9.76 -3.24 4.09
C THR A 176 8.49 -3.23 3.27
N ARG A 177 8.11 -4.36 2.66
CA ARG A 177 6.89 -4.47 1.85
C ARG A 177 5.63 -4.28 2.70
N ILE A 178 5.52 -4.94 3.85
CA ILE A 178 4.39 -4.80 4.77
C ILE A 178 4.26 -3.34 5.24
N LYS A 179 5.36 -2.74 5.69
CA LYS A 179 5.39 -1.34 6.16
C LYS A 179 5.06 -0.35 5.04
N SER A 180 5.55 -0.60 3.82
CA SER A 180 5.24 0.22 2.64
C SER A 180 3.75 0.19 2.32
N SER A 181 3.11 -0.97 2.36
CA SER A 181 1.65 -1.07 2.18
C SER A 181 0.88 -0.32 3.27
N LEU A 182 1.36 -0.36 4.52
CA LEU A 182 0.72 0.36 5.63
C LEU A 182 0.86 1.87 5.46
N ALA A 183 2.05 2.35 5.09
CA ALA A 183 2.31 3.76 4.82
C ALA A 183 1.48 4.26 3.61
N GLN A 184 1.37 3.46 2.55
CA GLN A 184 0.53 3.75 1.39
C GLN A 184 -0.94 3.82 1.78
N MET A 185 -1.44 2.87 2.58
CA MET A 185 -2.82 2.88 3.07
C MET A 185 -3.17 4.18 3.79
N TYR A 186 -2.35 4.61 4.76
CA TYR A 186 -2.61 5.85 5.50
C TYR A 186 -2.63 7.08 4.58
N ARG A 187 -1.68 7.17 3.65
CA ARG A 187 -1.66 8.24 2.64
C ARG A 187 -2.94 8.22 1.80
N ARG A 188 -3.32 7.06 1.26
CA ARG A 188 -4.50 6.93 0.41
C ARG A 188 -5.77 7.31 1.16
N LYS A 189 -5.95 6.84 2.39
CA LYS A 189 -7.09 7.20 3.25
C LYS A 189 -7.18 8.71 3.44
N ALA A 190 -6.05 9.39 3.69
CA ALA A 190 -6.00 10.85 3.79
C ALA A 190 -6.42 11.52 2.48
N PHE A 191 -5.83 11.12 1.35
CA PHE A 191 -6.13 11.70 0.03
C PHE A 191 -7.57 11.44 -0.40
N PHE A 192 -8.10 10.24 -0.17
CA PHE A 192 -9.48 9.90 -0.47
C PHE A 192 -10.45 10.72 0.38
N THR A 193 -10.18 10.86 1.68
CA THR A 193 -11.00 11.69 2.57
C THR A 193 -11.06 13.13 2.06
N LEU A 194 -9.91 13.70 1.68
CA LEU A 194 -9.85 15.04 1.10
C LEU A 194 -10.61 15.14 -0.22
N ARG A 195 -10.26 14.29 -1.20
CA ARG A 195 -10.72 14.39 -2.60
C ARG A 195 -12.15 13.91 -2.82
N SER A 196 -12.69 13.10 -1.91
CA SER A 196 -14.10 12.68 -1.92
C SER A 196 -15.00 13.67 -1.17
N THR A 197 -14.50 14.82 -0.75
CA THR A 197 -15.32 15.84 -0.11
C THR A 197 -15.99 16.72 -1.18
N PRO A 198 -17.32 16.90 -1.16
CA PRO A 198 -18.06 17.61 -2.22
C PRO A 198 -17.65 19.07 -2.38
N THR A 199 -17.38 19.76 -1.26
CA THR A 199 -17.05 21.19 -1.26
C THR A 199 -15.72 21.49 -0.55
N PRO A 200 -14.99 22.54 -0.97
CA PRO A 200 -13.79 22.96 -0.26
C PRO A 200 -14.06 23.41 1.19
N GLU A 201 -15.25 23.97 1.47
CA GLU A 201 -15.67 24.34 2.82
C GLU A 201 -15.82 23.13 3.75
N GLU A 202 -16.36 22.01 3.24
CA GLU A 202 -16.43 20.76 4.00
C GLU A 202 -15.03 20.15 4.22
N ALA A 203 -14.14 20.27 3.23
CA ALA A 203 -12.78 19.74 3.31
C ALA A 203 -11.92 20.48 4.35
N THR A 204 -12.22 21.77 4.56
CA THR A 204 -11.53 22.65 5.51
C THR A 204 -12.17 22.64 6.90
N GLN A 205 -13.22 21.85 7.14
CA GLN A 205 -13.72 21.62 8.50
C GLN A 205 -12.60 21.03 9.37
N LEU A 206 -12.45 21.59 10.57
CA LEU A 206 -11.30 21.33 11.44
C LEU A 206 -11.10 19.83 11.75
N GLU A 207 -12.19 19.10 11.96
CA GLU A 207 -12.16 17.67 12.26
C GLU A 207 -11.63 16.84 11.08
N ASN A 208 -12.05 17.18 9.85
CA ASN A 208 -11.59 16.52 8.62
C ASN A 208 -10.10 16.81 8.39
N LEU A 209 -9.70 18.08 8.53
CA LEU A 209 -8.31 18.49 8.35
C LEU A 209 -7.39 17.84 9.39
N ALA A 210 -7.82 17.75 10.65
CA ALA A 210 -7.04 17.12 11.71
C ALA A 210 -6.77 15.63 11.44
N GLU A 211 -7.78 14.89 10.98
CA GLU A 211 -7.61 13.48 10.62
C GLU A 211 -6.73 13.31 9.36
N ILE A 212 -6.91 14.12 8.32
CA ILE A 212 -6.07 14.08 7.11
C ILE A 212 -4.60 14.32 7.46
N LEU A 213 -4.30 15.34 8.27
CA LEU A 213 -2.94 15.66 8.70
C LEU A 213 -2.34 14.55 9.56
N LYS A 214 -3.13 13.96 10.47
CA LYS A 214 -2.71 12.83 11.30
C LYS A 214 -2.34 11.62 10.45
N LEU A 215 -3.18 11.22 9.50
CA LEU A 215 -2.93 10.08 8.60
C LEU A 215 -1.70 10.33 7.72
N THR A 216 -1.58 11.54 7.19
CA THR A 216 -0.40 11.93 6.38
C THR A 216 0.88 11.84 7.20
N ARG A 217 0.86 12.33 8.44
CA ARG A 217 2.02 12.24 9.35
C ARG A 217 2.42 10.81 9.62
N ILE A 218 1.46 9.94 9.93
CA ILE A 218 1.73 8.52 10.15
C ILE A 218 2.39 7.91 8.89
N SER A 219 1.88 8.24 7.70
CA SER A 219 2.48 7.76 6.44
C SER A 219 3.92 8.24 6.27
N VAL A 220 4.21 9.52 6.47
CA VAL A 220 5.56 10.08 6.34
C VAL A 220 6.53 9.48 7.36
N ASP A 221 6.09 9.36 8.62
CA ASP A 221 6.90 8.80 9.69
C ASP A 221 7.24 7.32 9.38
N LEU A 222 6.28 6.53 8.90
CA LEU A 222 6.52 5.15 8.46
C LEU A 222 7.52 5.05 7.31
N HIS A 223 7.39 5.88 6.26
CA HIS A 223 8.36 5.87 5.16
C HIS A 223 9.77 6.20 5.65
N ARG A 224 9.92 7.19 6.53
CA ARG A 224 11.22 7.53 7.12
C ARG A 224 11.79 6.38 7.96
N GLU A 225 10.93 5.71 8.74
CA GLU A 225 11.32 4.53 9.52
C GLU A 225 11.83 3.40 8.62
N ILE A 226 11.21 3.18 7.46
CA ILE A 226 11.66 2.18 6.47
C ILE A 226 13.09 2.47 6.03
N PHE A 227 13.40 3.71 5.62
CA PHE A 227 14.76 4.10 5.25
C PHE A 227 15.76 3.93 6.40
N GLN A 228 15.35 4.24 7.64
CA GLN A 228 16.23 4.16 8.80
C GLN A 228 16.53 2.74 9.26
N ASN A 229 15.53 1.86 9.26
CA ASN A 229 15.60 0.60 10.01
C ASN A 229 15.49 -0.65 9.15
N GLU A 230 14.99 -0.54 7.93
CA GLU A 230 14.70 -1.68 7.06
C GLU A 230 15.73 -1.84 5.94
N ILE A 231 15.52 -2.84 5.09
CA ILE A 231 16.37 -3.18 3.95
C ILE A 231 15.47 -3.32 2.72
N PHE A 232 15.93 -2.83 1.59
CA PHE A 232 15.25 -2.95 0.31
C PHE A 232 15.79 -4.15 -0.48
N LEU A 233 14.91 -4.79 -1.22
CA LEU A 233 15.24 -5.93 -2.07
C LEU A 233 16.13 -5.53 -3.24
N ASP A 234 15.91 -4.34 -3.81
CA ASP A 234 16.70 -3.75 -4.89
C ASP A 234 16.52 -2.22 -4.97
N ASP A 235 17.34 -1.59 -5.82
CA ASP A 235 17.36 -0.14 -6.06
C ASP A 235 16.00 0.39 -6.52
N TYR A 236 15.25 -0.41 -7.29
CA TYR A 236 13.96 -0.01 -7.82
C TYR A 236 12.92 0.08 -6.70
N GLU A 237 12.89 -0.87 -5.77
CA GLU A 237 12.04 -0.82 -4.59
C GLU A 237 12.38 0.40 -3.70
N ALA A 238 13.67 0.67 -3.49
CA ALA A 238 14.12 1.85 -2.74
C ALA A 238 13.66 3.16 -3.40
N ALA A 239 13.83 3.29 -4.72
CA ALA A 239 13.42 4.45 -5.49
C ALA A 239 11.89 4.63 -5.53
N GLY A 240 11.14 3.53 -5.69
CA GLY A 240 9.68 3.55 -5.61
C GLY A 240 9.17 3.98 -4.23
N THR A 241 9.81 3.52 -3.16
CA THR A 241 9.50 3.94 -1.79
C THR A 241 9.81 5.43 -1.57
N LEU A 242 10.89 5.94 -2.16
CA LEU A 242 11.23 7.36 -2.14
C LEU A 242 10.17 8.21 -2.85
N ALA A 243 9.68 7.76 -4.02
CA ALA A 243 8.60 8.40 -4.74
C ALA A 243 7.27 8.38 -3.96
N ASN A 244 7.00 7.32 -3.20
CA ASN A 244 5.82 7.25 -2.32
C ASN A 244 5.91 8.20 -1.12
N LEU A 245 7.09 8.34 -0.52
CA LEU A 245 7.34 9.37 0.50
C LEU A 245 7.15 10.77 -0.09
N ALA A 246 7.70 11.03 -1.28
CA ALA A 246 7.50 12.28 -2.00
C ALA A 246 6.00 12.58 -2.23
N ASN A 247 5.21 11.55 -2.56
CA ASN A 247 3.77 11.69 -2.75
C ASN A 247 3.05 12.05 -1.43
N ALA A 248 3.43 11.43 -0.32
CA ALA A 248 2.86 11.73 1.00
C ALA A 248 3.15 13.18 1.42
N LEU A 249 4.34 13.71 1.10
CA LEU A 249 4.73 15.08 1.42
C LEU A 249 3.93 16.15 0.66
N LYS A 250 3.16 15.81 -0.39
CA LYS A 250 2.31 16.79 -1.09
C LYS A 250 1.31 17.44 -0.14
N MET A 251 0.87 16.69 0.88
CA MET A 251 -0.04 17.12 1.94
C MET A 251 0.69 17.88 3.07
N TYR A 252 1.90 18.41 2.90
CA TYR A 252 2.53 19.30 3.90
C TYR A 252 2.70 20.74 3.40
N GLY A 253 2.33 21.03 2.14
CA GLY A 253 2.46 22.37 1.56
C GLY A 253 3.90 22.76 1.18
N ALA A 254 4.11 24.03 0.79
CA ALA A 254 5.28 24.49 0.04
C ALA A 254 6.65 24.34 0.76
N GLN A 255 6.71 24.36 2.10
CA GLN A 255 8.00 24.26 2.81
C GLN A 255 8.60 22.85 2.75
N ASP A 256 7.78 21.79 2.78
CA ASP A 256 8.22 20.42 2.55
C ASP A 256 8.13 20.00 1.07
N GLY A 257 7.38 20.75 0.25
CA GLY A 257 7.20 20.46 -1.18
C GLY A 257 8.48 20.50 -2.00
N MET A 258 9.46 21.32 -1.63
CA MET A 258 10.79 21.31 -2.25
C MET A 258 11.57 20.03 -1.96
N LYS A 259 11.32 19.35 -0.83
CA LYS A 259 11.90 18.03 -0.56
C LYS A 259 11.20 16.95 -1.39
N GLY A 260 9.87 16.98 -1.43
CA GLY A 260 9.08 16.04 -2.23
C GLY A 260 9.46 16.06 -3.72
N LEU A 261 9.63 17.25 -4.31
CA LEU A 261 10.10 17.38 -5.68
C LEU A 261 11.47 16.71 -5.88
N LYS A 262 12.44 17.01 -5.01
CA LYS A 262 13.79 16.43 -5.12
C LYS A 262 13.78 14.91 -4.95
N TYR A 263 12.95 14.37 -4.04
CA TYR A 263 12.78 12.93 -3.89
C TYR A 263 12.24 12.26 -5.15
N TYR A 264 11.26 12.86 -5.83
CA TYR A 264 10.83 12.35 -7.13
C TYR A 264 11.93 12.42 -8.19
N GLU A 265 12.72 13.50 -8.21
CA GLU A 265 13.86 13.64 -9.14
C GLU A 265 14.95 12.59 -8.88
N GLU A 266 15.27 12.29 -7.63
CA GLU A 266 16.18 11.19 -7.27
C GLU A 266 15.60 9.82 -7.68
N ALA A 267 14.32 9.56 -7.38
CA ALA A 267 13.66 8.31 -7.77
C ALA A 267 13.67 8.12 -9.30
N LYS A 268 13.44 9.19 -10.06
CA LYS A 268 13.49 9.19 -11.54
C LYS A 268 14.84 8.76 -12.10
N LYS A 269 15.95 9.04 -11.42
CA LYS A 269 17.29 8.63 -11.90
C LYS A 269 17.44 7.11 -11.94
N ILE A 270 16.74 6.40 -11.07
CA ILE A 270 16.79 4.93 -10.96
C ILE A 270 15.64 4.31 -11.77
N CYS A 271 14.41 4.77 -11.57
CA CYS A 271 13.22 4.18 -12.22
C CYS A 271 13.04 4.61 -13.68
N GLY A 272 13.75 5.64 -14.14
CA GLY A 272 13.52 6.25 -15.45
C GLY A 272 12.19 7.03 -15.53
N PRO A 273 11.67 7.30 -16.74
CA PRO A 273 10.48 8.12 -16.96
C PRO A 273 9.19 7.33 -16.65
N HIS A 274 8.95 7.05 -15.37
CA HIS A 274 7.75 6.35 -14.92
C HIS A 274 6.55 7.33 -14.81
N PRO A 275 5.36 7.03 -15.36
CA PRO A 275 4.22 7.95 -15.37
C PRO A 275 3.86 8.56 -14.01
N PHE A 276 3.81 7.73 -12.96
CA PHE A 276 3.54 8.17 -11.58
C PHE A 276 4.58 9.19 -11.05
N ILE A 277 5.87 9.01 -11.40
CA ILE A 277 6.93 9.92 -10.97
C ILE A 277 6.83 11.24 -11.75
N GLU A 278 6.62 11.17 -13.06
CA GLU A 278 6.46 12.38 -13.90
C GLU A 278 5.25 13.21 -13.48
N GLU A 279 4.11 12.57 -13.22
CA GLU A 279 2.92 13.22 -12.70
C GLU A 279 3.22 13.89 -11.35
N GLY A 280 3.91 13.19 -10.46
CA GLY A 280 4.33 13.74 -9.17
C GLY A 280 5.20 14.99 -9.29
N ILE A 281 6.18 14.98 -10.19
CA ILE A 281 7.03 16.13 -10.49
C ILE A 281 6.20 17.28 -11.06
N ALA A 282 5.30 17.01 -12.00
CA ALA A 282 4.44 18.02 -12.61
C ALA A 282 3.57 18.73 -11.57
N VAL A 283 2.94 17.96 -10.66
CA VAL A 283 2.13 18.50 -9.56
C VAL A 283 2.96 19.43 -8.67
N TYR A 284 4.16 19.02 -8.27
CA TYR A 284 5.02 19.88 -7.43
C TYR A 284 5.44 21.16 -8.14
N LYS A 285 5.71 21.12 -9.45
CA LYS A 285 6.03 22.32 -10.23
C LYS A 285 4.86 23.30 -10.25
N ILE A 286 3.64 22.80 -10.40
CA ILE A 286 2.42 23.63 -10.32
C ILE A 286 2.31 24.26 -8.93
N LEU A 287 2.40 23.45 -7.86
CA LEU A 287 2.31 23.93 -6.47
C LEU A 287 3.39 24.97 -6.11
N SER A 288 4.59 24.85 -6.69
CA SER A 288 5.68 25.82 -6.48
C SER A 288 5.49 27.15 -7.23
N SER A 289 4.58 27.19 -8.20
CA SER A 289 4.30 28.35 -9.05
C SER A 289 3.02 29.11 -8.69
N SER A 290 2.16 28.52 -7.85
CA SER A 290 0.93 29.15 -7.36
C SER A 290 1.20 29.96 -6.08
N ASP A 291 0.75 31.22 -6.05
CA ASP A 291 0.75 32.06 -4.83
C ASP A 291 -0.13 31.47 -3.71
N ASP A 292 -1.03 30.56 -4.06
CA ASP A 292 -1.90 29.83 -3.14
C ASP A 292 -1.17 28.61 -2.57
N ASN A 293 -0.44 28.85 -1.47
CA ASN A 293 0.36 27.86 -0.75
C ASN A 293 -0.48 26.87 0.08
N SER A 294 -1.76 26.71 -0.22
CA SER A 294 -2.73 25.96 0.58
C SER A 294 -3.01 24.56 0.02
N TYR A 295 -3.45 23.65 0.90
CA TYR A 295 -3.90 22.29 0.60
C TYR A 295 -5.00 22.21 -0.48
N MET A 296 -5.61 23.36 -0.80
CA MET A 296 -6.70 23.52 -1.76
C MET A 296 -6.28 23.21 -3.20
N GLY A 297 -4.99 23.37 -3.54
CA GLY A 297 -4.48 23.00 -4.86
C GLY A 297 -4.58 21.49 -5.17
N LEU A 298 -4.78 20.64 -4.15
CA LEU A 298 -4.94 19.19 -4.29
C LEU A 298 -6.42 18.76 -4.45
N LEU A 299 -7.37 19.71 -4.40
CA LEU A 299 -8.80 19.47 -4.62
C LEU A 299 -9.21 19.57 -6.11
N HIS A 300 -8.30 20.02 -6.97
CA HIS A 300 -8.44 20.09 -8.43
C HIS A 300 -7.67 18.96 -9.11
#